data_AF-A0A292RHM7-F1
#
_entry.id   AF-A0A292RHM7-F1
#
_cell.length_a   1.000
_cell.length_b   1.000
_cell.length_c   1.000
_cell.angle_alpha   90.00
_cell.angle_beta   90.00
_cell.angle_gamma   90.00
#
_symmetry.space_group_name_H-M   'P 1'
#
loop_
_entity.id
_entity.type
_entity.pdbx_description
1 polymer ?
#
loop_
_entity_poly.entity_id
_entity_poly.type
_entity_poly.pdbx_seq_one_letter_code
_entity_poly.pdbx_strand_id
1 'polypeptide(L)'
;MKIFFKIRKLVISLFVFIFTSSQVFSYVHHEHNECSYQMAWAKKYGGVIEYELNDGTRVDCLTDKYAIEFDFYNKWAEGIGQALHYGYKTKKIPRVILILENPKREMVYFNRVKRLANAYNFEVSYVTKDILNLDKYGRCSNLQCKCHKRNCK
;
A
#
# COMPACT_ATOMS: atom_id res chain seq x y z
N MET A 1 0.74 -28.46 71.97
CA MET A 1 2.16 -28.15 71.66
C MET A 1 2.19 -27.40 70.34
N LYS A 2 2.44 -26.08 70.39
CA LYS A 2 2.53 -25.22 69.19
C LYS A 2 3.89 -25.42 68.53
N ILE A 3 3.92 -25.78 67.26
CA ILE A 3 5.12 -25.65 66.42
C ILE A 3 4.70 -24.98 65.13
N PHE A 4 4.90 -23.67 65.07
CA PHE A 4 5.02 -22.90 63.84
C PHE A 4 6.22 -23.41 63.06
N PHE A 5 6.13 -23.66 61.75
CA PHE A 5 7.25 -23.40 60.83
C PHE A 5 6.76 -23.31 59.36
N LYS A 6 6.77 -22.06 58.87
CA LYS A 6 7.30 -21.64 57.56
C LYS A 6 6.46 -21.91 56.30
N ILE A 7 5.80 -20.82 55.87
CA ILE A 7 5.34 -20.52 54.51
C ILE A 7 6.31 -21.10 53.47
N ARG A 8 5.88 -22.16 52.76
CA ARG A 8 6.61 -22.71 51.62
C ARG A 8 5.99 -22.15 50.33
N LYS A 9 6.67 -21.12 49.84
CA LYS A 9 6.83 -20.72 48.43
C LYS A 9 5.60 -20.91 47.55
N LEU A 10 4.93 -19.80 47.29
CA LEU A 10 4.28 -19.49 46.01
C LEU A 10 5.14 -20.05 44.86
N VAL A 11 4.71 -21.16 44.27
CA VAL A 11 5.15 -21.56 42.93
C VAL A 11 3.89 -22.00 42.20
N ILE A 12 2.93 -21.07 42.07
CA ILE A 12 2.07 -21.10 40.89
C ILE A 12 3.06 -20.81 39.77
N SER A 13 3.50 -21.88 39.12
CA SER A 13 4.36 -21.84 37.97
C SER A 13 3.64 -21.06 36.88
N LEU A 14 3.83 -19.75 36.89
CA LEU A 14 3.53 -18.85 35.79
C LEU A 14 4.52 -19.22 34.68
N PHE A 15 4.27 -20.35 34.02
CA PHE A 15 4.81 -20.62 32.69
C PHE A 15 4.12 -19.61 31.78
N VAL A 16 4.56 -18.35 31.84
CA VAL A 16 4.39 -17.43 30.72
C VAL A 16 5.27 -18.04 29.64
N PHE A 17 4.67 -18.95 28.87
CA PHE A 17 5.15 -19.31 27.56
C PHE A 17 5.09 -18.01 26.76
N ILE A 18 6.15 -17.20 26.84
CA ILE A 18 6.41 -16.15 25.88
C ILE A 18 6.77 -16.91 24.61
N PHE A 19 5.75 -17.40 23.91
CA PHE A 19 5.84 -17.71 22.49
C PHE A 19 6.16 -16.36 21.82
N THR A 20 7.46 -16.01 21.76
CA THR A 20 7.93 -15.00 20.83
C THR A 20 7.71 -15.56 19.45
N SER A 21 6.47 -15.48 18.95
CA SER A 21 6.22 -15.68 17.53
C SER A 21 7.00 -14.57 16.83
N SER A 22 8.15 -14.92 16.27
CA SER A 22 8.84 -14.09 15.29
C SER A 22 7.86 -13.94 14.13
N GLN A 23 7.06 -12.87 14.16
CA GLN A 23 6.24 -12.47 13.03
C GLN A 23 7.23 -12.13 11.91
N VAL A 24 7.45 -13.09 11.01
CA VAL A 24 8.23 -12.86 9.79
C VAL A 24 7.36 -11.94 8.94
N PHE A 25 7.57 -10.63 9.08
CA PHE A 25 6.98 -9.66 8.17
C PHE A 25 7.61 -9.91 6.79
N SER A 26 6.86 -10.57 5.91
CA SER A 26 7.28 -10.79 4.53
C SER A 26 7.07 -9.49 3.75
N TYR A 27 8.15 -8.77 3.47
CA TYR A 27 8.12 -7.59 2.62
C TYR A 27 8.01 -8.02 1.15
N VAL A 28 6.97 -7.55 0.46
CA VAL A 28 6.82 -7.80 -0.98
C VAL A 28 7.78 -6.88 -1.73
N HIS A 29 8.73 -7.48 -2.46
CA HIS A 29 9.64 -6.73 -3.30
C HIS A 29 8.97 -6.34 -4.61
N HIS A 30 8.85 -5.03 -4.86
CA HIS A 30 8.45 -4.46 -6.14
C HIS A 30 9.68 -4.06 -6.97
N GLU A 31 9.65 -4.14 -8.29
CA GLU A 31 10.81 -3.76 -9.13
C GLU A 31 10.94 -2.23 -9.23
N HIS A 32 9.81 -1.55 -9.29
CA HIS A 32 9.72 -0.10 -9.33
C HIS A 32 9.08 0.45 -8.05
N ASN A 33 9.24 1.74 -7.78
CA ASN A 33 8.49 2.40 -6.71
C ASN A 33 7.13 2.88 -7.24
N GLU A 34 6.17 3.04 -6.34
CA GLU A 34 4.82 3.54 -6.62
C GLU A 34 4.84 4.90 -7.33
N CYS A 35 5.70 5.81 -6.88
CA CYS A 35 5.96 7.10 -7.49
C CYS A 35 6.26 7.02 -9.00
N SER A 36 6.95 5.98 -9.49
CA SER A 36 7.16 5.78 -10.92
C SER A 36 5.85 5.60 -11.69
N TYR A 37 4.91 4.85 -11.12
CA TYR A 37 3.60 4.61 -11.72
C TYR A 37 2.72 5.86 -11.65
N GLN A 38 2.71 6.55 -10.51
CA GLN A 38 2.01 7.83 -10.33
C GLN A 38 2.47 8.86 -11.39
N MET A 39 3.79 9.08 -11.52
CA MET A 39 4.37 10.00 -12.50
C MET A 39 4.03 9.61 -13.95
N ALA A 40 4.15 8.33 -14.28
CA ALA A 40 3.86 7.85 -15.63
C ALA A 40 2.37 8.00 -15.98
N TRP A 41 1.48 7.73 -15.02
CA TRP A 41 0.05 7.89 -15.18
C TRP A 41 -0.32 9.37 -15.31
N ALA A 42 0.14 10.23 -14.40
CA ALA A 42 -0.12 11.67 -14.43
C ALA A 42 0.41 12.32 -15.72
N LYS A 43 1.58 11.89 -16.23
CA LYS A 43 2.09 12.34 -17.54
C LYS A 43 1.15 11.98 -18.69
N LYS A 44 0.48 10.83 -18.63
CA LYS A 44 -0.39 10.33 -19.71
C LYS A 44 -1.82 10.88 -19.62
N TYR A 45 -2.36 11.00 -18.42
CA TYR A 45 -3.77 11.32 -18.18
C TYR A 45 -4.01 12.68 -17.52
N GLY A 46 -2.94 13.39 -17.14
CA GLY A 46 -3.00 14.64 -16.38
C GLY A 46 -3.20 14.40 -14.88
N GLY A 47 -2.94 15.45 -14.10
CA GLY A 47 -3.12 15.46 -12.65
C GLY A 47 -1.92 16.06 -11.91
N VAL A 48 -2.16 16.52 -10.69
CA VAL A 48 -1.15 17.02 -9.76
C VAL A 48 -0.78 15.90 -8.79
N ILE A 49 0.47 15.44 -8.86
CA ILE A 49 0.97 14.40 -7.96
C ILE A 49 1.31 14.97 -6.58
N GLU A 50 1.21 14.13 -5.54
CA GLU A 50 1.60 14.47 -4.16
C GLU A 50 0.90 15.74 -3.63
N TYR A 51 -0.41 15.88 -3.90
CA TYR A 51 -1.17 17.07 -3.52
C TYR A 51 -1.44 17.06 -2.01
N GLU A 52 -0.81 17.99 -1.27
CA GLU A 52 -0.95 18.10 0.18
C GLU A 52 -2.30 18.71 0.60
N LEU A 53 -2.99 18.03 1.51
CA LEU A 53 -4.24 18.46 2.11
C LEU A 53 -4.01 19.24 3.40
N ASN A 54 -5.03 19.95 3.85
CA ASN A 54 -4.94 20.78 5.07
C ASN A 54 -4.79 19.99 6.38
N ASP A 55 -4.88 18.66 6.35
CA ASP A 55 -4.60 17.78 7.48
C ASP A 55 -3.20 17.11 7.39
N GLY A 56 -2.37 17.53 6.44
CA GLY A 56 -1.02 17.01 6.22
C GLY A 56 -0.95 15.69 5.48
N THR A 57 -2.09 15.08 5.10
CA THR A 57 -2.12 13.93 4.20
C THR A 57 -1.86 14.36 2.75
N ARG A 58 -1.43 13.44 1.89
CA ARG A 58 -1.13 13.73 0.47
C ARG A 58 -1.95 12.82 -0.43
N VAL A 59 -2.60 13.40 -1.43
CA VAL A 59 -3.26 12.66 -2.50
C VAL A 59 -2.22 12.32 -3.55
N ASP A 60 -2.04 11.04 -3.85
CA ASP A 60 -1.05 10.59 -4.83
C ASP A 60 -1.19 11.27 -6.19
N CYS A 61 -2.44 11.45 -6.65
CA CYS A 61 -2.74 12.23 -7.83
C CYS A 61 -4.13 12.88 -7.75
N LEU A 62 -4.17 14.20 -7.82
CA LEU A 62 -5.42 14.97 -7.88
C LEU A 62 -5.70 15.42 -9.32
N THR A 63 -6.92 15.20 -9.78
CA THR A 63 -7.42 15.69 -11.08
C THR A 63 -8.68 16.53 -10.87
N ASP A 64 -9.22 17.10 -11.96
CA ASP A 64 -10.48 17.85 -11.90
C ASP A 64 -11.66 17.00 -11.42
N LYS A 65 -11.61 15.68 -11.63
CA LYS A 65 -12.70 14.75 -11.31
C LYS A 65 -12.39 13.82 -10.14
N TYR A 66 -11.15 13.37 -9.99
CA TYR A 66 -10.75 12.29 -9.09
C TYR A 66 -9.70 12.72 -8.08
N ALA A 67 -9.84 12.21 -6.85
CA ALA A 67 -8.76 12.10 -5.88
C ALA A 67 -8.29 10.65 -5.88
N ILE A 68 -7.08 10.43 -6.37
CA ILE A 68 -6.57 9.11 -6.72
C ILE A 68 -5.56 8.68 -5.68
N GLU A 69 -5.70 7.45 -5.20
CA GLU A 69 -4.67 6.71 -4.49
C GLU A 69 -4.07 5.62 -5.38
N PHE A 70 -2.75 5.57 -5.48
CA PHE A 70 -2.02 4.48 -6.08
C PHE A 70 -1.50 3.56 -5.00
N ASP A 71 -1.60 2.25 -5.22
CA ASP A 71 -1.08 1.29 -4.26
C ASP A 71 -0.74 -0.01 -4.97
N PHE A 72 0.26 -0.72 -4.47
CA PHE A 72 0.50 -2.09 -4.94
C PHE A 72 -0.64 -3.02 -4.53
N TYR A 73 -0.87 -4.06 -5.34
CA TYR A 73 -1.99 -5.00 -5.16
C TYR A 73 -2.16 -5.54 -3.73
N ASN A 74 -1.05 -5.74 -2.99
CA ASN A 74 -1.03 -6.28 -1.64
C ASN A 74 -1.49 -5.26 -0.59
N LYS A 75 -1.51 -3.96 -0.91
CA LYS A 75 -2.01 -2.86 -0.07
C LYS A 75 -3.45 -2.47 -0.38
N TRP A 76 -4.16 -3.23 -1.22
CA TRP A 76 -5.51 -2.90 -1.72
C TRP A 76 -6.53 -2.43 -0.66
N ALA A 77 -6.45 -2.91 0.57
CA ALA A 77 -7.39 -2.53 1.62
C ALA A 77 -7.07 -1.15 2.23
N GLU A 78 -5.77 -0.83 2.37
CA GLU A 78 -5.28 0.46 2.87
C GLU A 78 -5.64 1.58 1.87
N GLY A 79 -5.33 1.35 0.58
CA GLY A 79 -5.60 2.31 -0.47
C GLY A 79 -7.09 2.67 -0.65
N ILE A 80 -8.02 1.78 -0.26
CA ILE A 80 -9.46 2.14 -0.21
C ILE A 80 -9.71 3.23 0.84
N GLY A 81 -9.17 3.06 2.05
CA GLY A 81 -9.35 4.03 3.13
C GLY A 81 -8.77 5.40 2.77
N GLN A 82 -7.57 5.40 2.18
CA GLN A 82 -6.91 6.61 1.71
C GLN A 82 -7.70 7.29 0.58
N ALA A 83 -8.08 6.56 -0.47
CA ALA A 83 -8.87 7.13 -1.57
C ALA A 83 -10.19 7.76 -1.06
N LEU A 84 -10.92 7.06 -0.19
CA LEU A 84 -12.18 7.56 0.38
C LEU A 84 -11.96 8.84 1.20
N HIS A 85 -10.93 8.87 2.04
CA HIS A 85 -10.55 10.06 2.80
C HIS A 85 -10.22 11.23 1.86
N TYR A 86 -9.40 10.99 0.83
CA TYR A 86 -8.99 12.04 -0.11
C TYR A 86 -10.17 12.59 -0.92
N GLY A 87 -11.06 11.73 -1.41
CA GLY A 87 -12.28 12.19 -2.09
C GLY A 87 -13.19 13.01 -1.17
N TYR A 88 -13.33 12.61 0.10
CA TYR A 88 -14.09 13.39 1.09
C TYR A 88 -13.49 14.80 1.33
N LYS A 89 -12.16 14.89 1.46
CA LYS A 89 -11.43 16.13 1.71
C LYS A 89 -11.44 17.09 0.52
N THR A 90 -11.37 16.54 -0.70
CA THR A 90 -11.27 17.32 -1.94
C THR A 90 -12.60 17.54 -2.66
N LYS A 91 -13.67 16.87 -2.20
CA LYS A 91 -14.97 16.80 -2.89
C LYS A 91 -14.87 16.24 -4.31
N LYS A 92 -13.85 15.42 -4.58
CA LYS A 92 -13.65 14.68 -5.83
C LYS A 92 -14.11 13.23 -5.67
N ILE A 93 -14.27 12.53 -6.78
CA ILE A 93 -14.60 11.10 -6.75
C ILE A 93 -13.37 10.32 -6.23
N PRO A 94 -13.51 9.55 -5.13
CA PRO A 94 -12.46 8.65 -4.68
C PRO A 94 -12.12 7.63 -5.77
N ARG A 95 -10.83 7.44 -6.06
CA ARG A 95 -10.39 6.41 -6.99
C ARG A 95 -9.17 5.68 -6.47
N VAL A 96 -9.22 4.35 -6.51
CA VAL A 96 -8.06 3.49 -6.28
C VAL A 96 -7.49 3.07 -7.64
N ILE A 97 -6.17 3.19 -7.82
CA ILE A 97 -5.45 2.59 -8.94
C ILE A 97 -4.47 1.56 -8.39
N LEU A 98 -4.82 0.28 -8.53
CA LEU A 98 -3.89 -0.78 -8.12
C LEU A 98 -2.78 -0.97 -9.15
N ILE A 99 -1.55 -1.10 -8.65
CA ILE A 99 -0.39 -1.49 -9.45
C ILE A 99 -0.30 -3.01 -9.45
N LEU A 100 -0.42 -3.60 -10.65
CA LEU A 100 -0.30 -5.04 -10.88
C LEU A 100 0.98 -5.32 -11.68
N GLU A 101 2.01 -5.84 -11.03
CA GLU A 101 3.28 -6.25 -11.66
C GLU A 101 3.16 -7.62 -12.34
N ASN A 102 2.26 -8.48 -11.84
CA ASN A 102 1.88 -9.76 -12.43
C ASN A 102 0.35 -9.92 -12.47
N PRO A 103 -0.32 -9.35 -13.48
CA PRO A 103 -1.78 -9.39 -13.58
C PRO A 103 -2.37 -10.81 -13.52
N LYS A 104 -1.66 -11.84 -14.02
CA LYS A 104 -2.14 -13.23 -13.97
C LYS A 104 -2.36 -13.72 -12.54
N ARG A 105 -1.58 -13.26 -11.56
CA ARG A 105 -1.68 -13.64 -10.14
C ARG A 105 -2.41 -12.61 -9.30
N GLU A 106 -2.35 -11.34 -9.69
CA GLU A 106 -2.74 -10.23 -8.82
C GLU A 106 -4.14 -9.67 -9.13
N MET A 107 -4.75 -10.07 -10.25
CA MET A 107 -6.11 -9.63 -10.63
C MET A 107 -7.17 -9.96 -9.57
N VAL A 108 -6.94 -10.96 -8.72
CA VAL A 108 -7.83 -11.29 -7.59
C VAL A 108 -8.02 -10.10 -6.64
N TYR A 109 -6.98 -9.29 -6.43
CA TYR A 109 -7.03 -8.13 -5.54
C TYR A 109 -7.82 -6.98 -6.15
N PHE A 110 -7.58 -6.69 -7.43
CA PHE A 110 -8.41 -5.74 -8.18
C PHE A 110 -9.88 -6.14 -8.15
N ASN A 111 -10.20 -7.42 -8.34
CA ASN A 111 -11.58 -7.90 -8.28
C ASN A 111 -12.23 -7.73 -6.89
N ARG A 112 -11.46 -7.79 -5.80
CA ARG A 112 -11.96 -7.47 -4.45
C ARG A 112 -12.34 -5.99 -4.37
N VAL A 113 -11.42 -5.10 -4.75
CA VAL A 113 -11.66 -3.65 -4.73
C VAL A 113 -12.83 -3.29 -5.64
N LYS A 114 -12.95 -3.89 -6.83
CA LYS A 114 -14.05 -3.66 -7.78
C LYS A 114 -15.42 -4.00 -7.19
N ARG A 115 -15.54 -5.07 -6.40
CA ARG A 115 -16.80 -5.40 -5.72
C ARG A 115 -17.15 -4.35 -4.67
N LEU A 116 -16.16 -3.85 -3.93
CA LEU A 116 -16.35 -2.80 -2.92
C LEU A 116 -16.66 -1.44 -3.57
N ALA A 117 -16.00 -1.10 -4.67
CA ALA A 117 -16.24 0.09 -5.48
C ALA A 117 -17.72 0.18 -5.89
N ASN A 118 -18.27 -0.93 -6.38
CA ASN A 118 -19.69 -1.03 -6.73
C ASN A 118 -20.63 -0.89 -5.53
N ALA A 119 -20.22 -1.32 -4.34
CA ALA A 119 -21.05 -1.27 -3.13
C ALA A 119 -20.99 0.08 -2.40
N TYR A 120 -19.85 0.78 -2.47
CA TYR A 120 -19.54 1.97 -1.65
C TYR A 120 -19.25 3.23 -2.48
N ASN A 121 -19.61 3.22 -3.76
CA ASN A 121 -19.63 4.39 -4.65
C ASN A 121 -18.26 5.11 -4.79
N PHE A 122 -17.21 4.34 -4.98
CA PHE A 122 -15.90 4.83 -5.43
C PHE A 122 -15.49 4.15 -6.74
N GLU A 123 -14.49 4.68 -7.44
CA GLU A 123 -14.00 4.08 -8.67
C GLU A 123 -12.71 3.28 -8.46
N VAL A 124 -12.51 2.24 -9.29
CA VAL A 124 -11.25 1.49 -9.29
C VAL A 124 -10.77 1.24 -10.72
N SER A 125 -9.47 1.34 -10.91
CA SER A 125 -8.78 0.85 -12.11
C SER A 125 -7.46 0.20 -11.70
N TYR A 126 -6.67 -0.24 -12.68
CA TYR A 126 -5.33 -0.77 -12.42
C TYR A 126 -4.36 -0.33 -13.51
N VAL A 127 -3.07 -0.38 -13.18
CA VAL A 127 -1.97 -0.19 -14.12
C VAL A 127 -1.01 -1.36 -14.04
N THR A 128 -0.27 -1.59 -15.12
CA THR A 128 0.79 -2.59 -15.22
C THR A 128 2.13 -1.91 -15.47
N LYS A 129 3.21 -2.70 -15.52
CA LYS A 129 4.55 -2.20 -15.91
C LYS A 129 4.57 -1.52 -17.30
N ASP A 130 3.59 -1.79 -18.15
CA ASP A 130 3.49 -1.21 -19.49
C ASP A 130 3.39 0.33 -19.45
N ILE A 131 2.80 0.90 -18.39
CA ILE A 131 2.69 2.37 -18.28
C ILE A 131 4.06 3.05 -18.10
N LEU A 132 5.05 2.33 -17.59
CA LEU A 132 6.37 2.88 -17.28
C LEU A 132 7.24 3.10 -18.52
N ASN A 133 6.88 2.54 -19.68
CA ASN A 133 7.66 2.59 -20.93
C ASN A 133 9.15 2.30 -20.68
N LEU A 134 9.41 1.14 -20.07
CA LEU A 134 10.75 0.75 -19.61
C LEU A 134 11.74 0.74 -20.78
N ASP A 135 12.97 1.18 -20.51
CA ASP A 135 14.06 1.06 -21.48
C ASP A 135 14.52 -0.39 -21.66
N LYS A 136 15.45 -0.63 -22.59
CA LYS A 136 16.01 -1.97 -22.85
C LYS A 136 16.70 -2.63 -21.66
N TYR A 137 16.94 -1.89 -20.57
CA TYR A 137 17.53 -2.38 -19.33
C TYR A 137 16.49 -2.51 -18.20
N GLY A 138 15.19 -2.33 -18.50
CA GLY A 138 14.12 -2.42 -17.51
C GLY A 138 14.03 -1.20 -16.60
N ARG A 139 14.53 -0.03 -17.01
CA ARG A 139 14.52 1.19 -16.17
C ARG A 139 13.38 2.11 -16.57
N CYS A 140 12.70 2.69 -15.57
CA CYS A 140 11.64 3.68 -15.79
C CYS A 140 12.20 5.11 -15.95
N SER A 141 11.35 6.07 -16.28
CA SER A 141 11.75 7.48 -16.42
C SER A 141 12.05 8.20 -15.10
N ASN A 142 11.59 7.68 -13.96
CA ASN A 142 11.86 8.26 -12.64
C ASN A 142 13.28 7.91 -12.19
N LEU A 143 14.21 8.87 -12.27
CA LEU A 143 15.62 8.69 -11.89
C LEU A 143 15.83 8.35 -10.40
N GLN A 144 14.87 8.68 -9.53
CA GLN A 144 14.91 8.34 -8.10
C GLN A 144 14.43 6.91 -7.82
N CYS A 145 13.89 6.23 -8.84
CA CYS A 145 13.43 4.86 -8.70
C CYS A 145 14.58 3.89 -8.43
N LYS A 146 14.32 2.90 -7.56
CA LYS A 146 15.29 1.86 -7.20
C LYS A 146 15.82 1.07 -8.40
N CYS A 147 15.10 1.01 -9.52
CA CYS A 147 15.60 0.40 -10.76
C CYS A 147 16.86 1.09 -11.34
N HIS A 148 17.17 2.33 -10.91
CA HIS A 148 18.39 3.06 -11.30
C HIS A 148 19.53 2.93 -10.30
N LYS A 149 19.26 2.43 -9.08
CA LYS A 149 20.32 2.13 -8.11
C LYS A 149 21.03 0.90 -8.66
N ARG A 150 22.24 1.08 -9.19
CA ARG A 150 23.10 -0.02 -9.65
C ARG A 150 23.06 -1.10 -8.57
N ASN A 151 22.81 -2.34 -8.96
CA ASN A 151 23.11 -3.49 -8.12
C ASN A 151 24.60 -3.39 -7.77
N CYS A 152 24.94 -2.80 -6.63
CA CYS A 152 26.18 -3.15 -5.96
C CYS A 152 26.00 -4.62 -5.59
N LYS A 153 26.46 -5.49 -6.49
CA LYS A 153 26.75 -6.88 -6.15
C LYS A 153 27.83 -6.88 -5.08
#